data_AF-A0A011QEG7-F1
#
_entry.id   AF-A0A011QEG7-F1
#
_cell.length_a   1.000
_cell.length_b   1.000
_cell.length_c   1.000
_cell.angle_alpha   90.00
_cell.angle_beta   90.00
_cell.angle_gamma   90.00
#
_symmetry.space_group_name_H-M   'P 1'
#
loop_
_entity.id
_entity.type
_entity.pdbx_description
1 polymer ?
#
loop_
_entity_poly.entity_id
_entity_poly.type
_entity_poly.pdbx_seq_one_letter_code
_entity_poly.pdbx_strand_id
1 'polypeptide(L)'
;MGNLSFDYEVSGSVAWKPVRVYNDGRKTVIQMPSTMAQTEAPALLVVRKDGGVFTDDETVMVNYRVQGDRYIVDSVFDKAILIAGVGSSQDRVTIQRGK
;
A
#
# COMPACT_ATOMS: atom_id res chain seq x y z
N MET A 1 11.39 15.22 17.23
CA MET A 1 10.52 15.19 16.04
C MET A 1 10.95 13.99 15.21
N GLY A 2 10.07 13.00 15.02
CA GLY A 2 10.42 11.78 14.28
C GLY A 2 10.73 12.10 12.83
N ASN A 3 11.84 11.57 12.31
CA ASN A 3 12.19 11.74 10.91
C ASN A 3 11.22 10.92 10.06
N LEU A 4 10.41 11.61 9.26
CA LEU A 4 9.54 10.97 8.28
C LEU A 4 10.37 10.63 7.04
N SER A 5 10.23 9.39 6.56
CA SER A 5 10.75 8.96 5.26
C SER A 5 9.61 8.90 4.26
N PHE A 6 9.74 9.65 3.16
CA PHE A 6 8.78 9.73 2.05
C PHE A 6 9.24 8.92 0.84
N ASP A 7 10.29 8.12 0.99
CA ASP A 7 10.97 7.44 -0.11
C ASP A 7 10.19 6.20 -0.56
N TYR A 8 9.04 6.44 -1.20
CA TYR A 8 8.15 5.42 -1.72
C TYR A 8 7.70 5.78 -3.13
N GLU A 9 7.85 4.83 -4.04
CA GLU A 9 7.26 4.85 -5.36
C GLU A 9 5.89 4.15 -5.33
N VAL A 10 4.90 4.74 -6.02
CA VAL A 10 3.54 4.22 -6.10
C VAL A 10 3.14 4.04 -7.57
N SER A 11 3.02 2.80 -8.00
CA SER A 11 2.71 2.40 -9.38
C SER A 11 1.34 1.73 -9.49
N GLY A 12 0.68 1.92 -10.63
CA GLY A 12 -0.72 1.52 -10.87
C GLY A 12 -1.53 2.68 -11.47
N SER A 13 -2.60 2.36 -12.18
CA SER A 13 -3.41 3.34 -12.92
C SER A 13 -4.89 3.21 -12.58
N VAL A 14 -5.25 3.68 -11.38
CA VAL A 14 -6.61 3.57 -10.81
C VAL A 14 -6.97 4.85 -10.07
N ALA A 15 -8.26 5.18 -10.02
CA ALA A 15 -8.74 6.44 -9.45
C ALA A 15 -8.43 6.58 -7.94
N TRP A 16 -8.31 5.45 -7.25
CA TRP A 16 -8.03 5.39 -5.80
C TRP A 16 -6.55 5.29 -5.46
N LYS A 17 -5.63 5.45 -6.43
CA LYS A 17 -4.19 5.37 -6.19
C LYS A 17 -3.76 6.32 -5.04
N PRO A 18 -2.97 5.86 -4.05
CA PRO A 18 -2.49 6.70 -2.96
C PRO A 18 -1.81 7.97 -3.49
N VAL A 19 -2.11 9.09 -2.84
CA VAL A 19 -1.51 10.39 -3.15
C VAL A 19 -0.15 10.57 -2.48
N ARG A 20 0.10 9.83 -1.39
CA ARG A 20 1.35 9.90 -0.62
C ARG A 20 1.53 8.65 0.23
N VAL A 21 2.79 8.21 0.39
CA VAL A 21 3.17 7.18 1.35
C VAL A 21 4.40 7.66 2.11
N TYR A 22 4.43 7.43 3.43
CA TYR A 22 5.57 7.77 4.28
C TYR A 22 5.60 6.92 5.55
N ASN A 23 6.75 6.82 6.19
CA ASN A 23 6.90 6.14 7.48
C ASN A 23 7.69 6.98 8.49
N ASP A 24 7.57 6.66 9.78
CA ASP A 24 8.32 7.30 10.88
C ASP A 24 9.39 6.37 11.50
N GLY A 25 9.77 5.31 10.79
CA GLY A 25 10.63 4.23 11.28
C GLY A 25 9.90 3.15 12.09
N ARG A 26 8.61 3.32 12.42
CA ARG A 26 7.80 2.32 13.14
C ARG A 26 6.50 2.00 12.43
N LYS A 27 5.85 2.99 11.85
CA LYS A 27 4.56 2.88 11.16
C LYS A 27 4.68 3.44 9.76
N THR A 28 3.98 2.82 8.82
CA THR A 28 3.77 3.38 7.48
C THR A 28 2.37 3.96 7.39
N VAL A 29 2.27 5.16 6.86
CA VAL A 29 1.02 5.84 6.54
C VAL A 29 0.89 5.89 5.03
N ILE A 30 -0.21 5.35 4.52
CA ILE A 30 -0.62 5.43 3.12
C ILE A 30 -1.81 6.40 3.09
N GLN A 31 -1.64 7.54 2.43
CA GLN A 31 -2.69 8.53 2.27
C GLN A 31 -3.42 8.28 0.95
N MET A 32 -4.69 7.94 1.07
CA MET A 32 -5.62 7.72 -0.04
C MET A 32 -6.17 9.06 -0.55
N PRO A 33 -6.66 9.13 -1.79
CA PRO A 33 -7.37 10.31 -2.27
C PRO A 33 -8.71 10.47 -1.53
N SER A 34 -9.15 11.70 -1.29
CA SER A 34 -10.39 11.99 -0.56
C SER A 34 -11.66 11.42 -1.21
N THR A 35 -11.62 11.20 -2.53
CA THR A 35 -12.70 10.57 -3.31
C THR A 35 -12.95 9.12 -2.92
N MET A 36 -11.97 8.46 -2.30
CA MET A 36 -12.03 7.07 -1.89
C MET A 36 -13.02 6.81 -0.74
N ALA A 37 -13.43 7.84 0.00
CA ALA A 37 -14.49 7.75 1.01
C ALA A 37 -15.85 7.24 0.47
N GLN A 38 -16.04 7.24 -0.85
CA GLN A 38 -17.27 6.80 -1.52
C GLN A 38 -17.18 5.41 -2.16
N THR A 39 -16.03 4.73 -2.08
CA THR A 39 -15.77 3.43 -2.73
C THR A 39 -15.38 2.37 -1.71
N GLU A 40 -15.42 1.09 -2.12
CA GLU A 40 -14.89 0.00 -1.30
C GLU A 40 -13.39 0.19 -1.01
N ALA A 41 -12.99 -0.14 0.21
CA ALA A 41 -11.61 -0.07 0.66
C ALA A 41 -10.75 -1.19 0.04
N PRO A 42 -9.64 -0.88 -0.66
CA PRO A 42 -8.72 -1.91 -1.15
C PRO A 42 -8.09 -2.66 0.03
N ALA A 43 -7.89 -3.96 -0.15
CA ALA A 43 -7.12 -4.80 0.74
C ALA A 43 -5.63 -4.45 0.62
N LEU A 44 -4.93 -4.40 1.76
CA LEU A 44 -3.49 -4.16 1.82
C LEU A 44 -2.72 -5.45 2.10
N LEU A 45 -1.83 -5.81 1.18
CA LEU A 45 -0.94 -6.95 1.28
C LEU A 45 0.51 -6.45 1.34
N VAL A 46 1.30 -7.00 2.26
CA VAL A 46 2.75 -6.75 2.32
C VAL A 46 3.48 -7.90 1.65
N VAL A 47 4.42 -7.59 0.75
CA VAL A 47 5.29 -8.59 0.13
C VAL A 47 6.38 -8.97 1.13
N ARG A 48 6.46 -10.25 1.49
CA ARG A 48 7.50 -10.80 2.37
C ARG A 48 8.70 -11.31 1.59
N LYS A 49 8.45 -11.80 0.38
CA LYS A 49 9.46 -12.29 -0.54
C LYS A 49 9.04 -11.96 -1.96
N ASP A 50 9.90 -11.26 -2.68
CA ASP A 50 9.69 -11.01 -4.11
C ASP A 50 9.71 -12.32 -4.89
N GLY A 51 8.76 -12.43 -5.81
CA GLY A 51 8.70 -13.47 -6.81
C GLY A 51 9.85 -13.36 -7.81
N GLY A 52 10.21 -14.50 -8.40
CA GLY A 52 11.12 -14.57 -9.53
C GLY A 52 10.38 -14.58 -10.86
N VAL A 53 11.13 -14.84 -11.94
CA VAL A 53 10.58 -14.93 -13.31
C VAL A 53 9.44 -15.96 -13.44
N PHE A 54 9.42 -16.98 -12.55
CA PHE A 54 8.49 -18.10 -12.61
C PHE A 54 7.65 -18.27 -11.34
N THR A 55 7.72 -17.35 -10.38
CA THR A 55 6.99 -17.48 -9.11
C THR A 55 6.36 -16.16 -8.71
N ASP A 56 5.17 -16.23 -8.14
CA ASP A 56 4.50 -15.05 -7.59
C ASP A 56 5.19 -14.52 -6.33
N ASP A 57 4.91 -13.25 -6.01
CA ASP A 57 5.28 -12.63 -4.73
C ASP A 57 4.61 -13.39 -3.56
N GLU A 58 5.37 -13.69 -2.52
CA GLU A 58 4.81 -14.18 -1.26
C GLU A 58 4.26 -12.98 -0.48
N THR A 59 2.93 -12.89 -0.38
CA THR A 59 2.26 -11.75 0.24
C THR A 59 1.47 -12.17 1.47
N VAL A 60 1.41 -11.27 2.45
CA VAL A 60 0.60 -11.45 3.65
C VAL A 60 -0.33 -10.26 3.83
N MET A 61 -1.59 -10.56 4.17
CA MET A 61 -2.50 -9.52 4.65
C MET A 61 -2.02 -9.03 6.01
N VAL A 62 -1.98 -7.71 6.18
CA VAL A 62 -1.60 -7.10 7.44
C VAL A 62 -2.77 -6.35 8.03
N ASN A 63 -2.84 -6.33 9.37
CA ASN A 63 -3.78 -5.45 10.04
C ASN A 63 -3.32 -4.00 9.86
N TYR A 64 -4.27 -3.15 9.49
CA TYR A 64 -4.09 -1.71 9.38
C TYR A 64 -5.28 -1.01 10.03
N ARG A 65 -5.09 0.27 10.35
CA ARG A 65 -6.13 1.13 10.91
C ARG A 65 -6.46 2.22 9.90
N VAL A 66 -7.74 2.52 9.73
CA VAL A 66 -8.19 3.63 8.90
C VAL A 66 -8.45 4.84 9.79
N GLN A 67 -7.88 5.99 9.43
CA GLN A 67 -8.10 7.27 10.11
C GLN A 67 -8.29 8.37 9.05
N GLY A 68 -9.54 8.74 8.79
CA GLY A 68 -9.87 9.65 7.69
C GLY A 68 -9.49 9.02 6.34
N ASP A 69 -8.66 9.71 5.56
CA ASP A 69 -8.12 9.26 4.28
C ASP A 69 -6.83 8.41 4.43
N ARG A 70 -6.44 8.03 5.65
CA ARG A 70 -5.15 7.39 5.92
C ARG A 70 -5.29 5.95 6.36
N TYR A 71 -4.48 5.10 5.76
CA TYR A 71 -4.25 3.72 6.17
C TYR A 71 -2.96 3.70 6.97
N ILE A 72 -3.05 3.27 8.22
CA ILE A 72 -1.94 3.24 9.17
C ILE A 72 -1.57 1.79 9.44
N VAL A 73 -0.38 1.41 9.01
CA VAL A 73 0.18 0.07 9.19
C VAL A 73 1.16 0.12 10.34
N ASP A 74 1.04 -0.82 11.28
CA ASP A 74 1.92 -0.90 12.46
C ASP A 74 3.26 -1.61 12.14
N SER A 75 3.82 -1.35 10.96
CA SER A 75 5.17 -1.76 10.57
C SER A 75 5.68 -0.92 9.40
N VAL A 76 6.99 -0.89 9.22
CA VAL A 76 7.63 -0.40 7.99
C VAL A 76 7.88 -1.58 7.06
N PHE A 77 7.46 -1.44 5.80
CA PHE A 77 7.62 -2.46 4.76
C PHE A 77 8.43 -1.91 3.58
N ASP A 78 9.09 -2.82 2.86
CA ASP A 78 9.78 -2.51 1.62
C ASP A 78 8.83 -2.49 0.43
N LYS A 79 7.90 -3.43 0.36
CA LYS A 79 6.95 -3.54 -0.75
C LYS A 79 5.57 -3.94 -0.25
N ALA A 80 4.54 -3.28 -0.77
CA ALA A 80 3.15 -3.59 -0.49
C ALA A 80 2.30 -3.45 -1.75
N ILE A 81 1.14 -4.10 -1.73
CA ILE A 81 0.19 -4.14 -2.83
C ILE A 81 -1.19 -3.81 -2.26
N LEU A 82 -1.84 -2.83 -2.86
CA LEU A 82 -3.27 -2.56 -2.66
C LEU A 82 -4.06 -3.24 -3.77
N ILE A 83 -5.12 -3.94 -3.40
CA ILE A 83 -5.97 -4.70 -4.32
C ILE A 83 -7.44 -4.37 -4.07
N ALA A 84 -8.19 -4.06 -5.12
CA ALA A 84 -9.65 -3.92 -5.07
C ALA A 84 -10.31 -4.70 -6.21
N GLY A 85 -11.53 -5.19 -5.98
CA GLY A 85 -12.24 -6.03 -6.95
C GLY A 85 -11.74 -7.47 -7.00
N VAL A 86 -12.29 -8.25 -7.93
CA VAL A 86 -12.07 -9.70 -8.04
C VAL A 86 -11.94 -10.14 -9.51
N GLY A 87 -11.29 -11.28 -9.71
CA GLY A 87 -11.13 -11.90 -11.03
C GLY A 87 -10.40 -10.99 -12.02
N SER A 88 -10.91 -10.88 -13.25
CA SER A 88 -10.32 -10.07 -14.31
C SER A 88 -10.48 -8.55 -14.10
N SER A 89 -11.35 -8.12 -13.19
CA SER A 89 -11.57 -6.70 -12.86
C SER A 89 -10.81 -6.29 -11.59
N GLN A 90 -9.82 -7.09 -11.19
CA GLN A 90 -9.00 -6.77 -10.03
C GLN A 90 -8.03 -5.65 -10.36
N ASP A 91 -8.20 -4.54 -9.67
CA ASP A 91 -7.32 -3.39 -9.71
C ASP A 91 -6.14 -3.59 -8.75
N ARG A 92 -4.95 -3.15 -9.16
CA ARG A 92 -3.71 -3.30 -8.40
C ARG A 92 -2.90 -2.02 -8.36
N VAL A 93 -2.42 -1.66 -7.17
CA VAL A 93 -1.42 -0.61 -6.95
C VAL A 93 -0.26 -1.20 -6.15
N THR A 94 0.96 -0.99 -6.62
CA THR A 94 2.18 -1.41 -5.92
C THR A 94 2.84 -0.20 -5.27
N ILE A 95 3.25 -0.36 -4.02
CA ILE A 95 3.98 0.61 -3.22
C ILE A 95 5.36 0.01 -2.93
N GLN A 96 6.42 0.69 -3.34
CA GLN A 96 7.80 0.23 -3.20
C GLN A 96 8.62 1.29 -2.49
N ARG A 97 9.29 0.95 -1.39
CA ARG A 97 10.26 1.82 -0.72
C ARG A 97 11.51 1.94 -1.58
N GLY A 98 12.03 3.16 -1.71
CA GLY A 98 13.34 3.40 -2.32
C GLY A 98 14.46 2.73 -1.53
N LYS A 99 15.57 2.46 -2.22
CA LYS A 99 16.73 1.76 -1.65
C LYS A 99 17.63 2.69 -0.85
#